data_AF-A0A225WNF5-F1
#
_entry.id   AF-A0A225WNF5-F1
#
_cell.length_a   1.000
_cell.length_b   1.000
_cell.length_c   1.000
_cell.angle_alpha   90.00
_cell.angle_beta   90.00
_cell.angle_gamma   90.00
#
_symmetry.space_group_name_H-M   'P 1'
#
loop_
_entity.id
_entity.type
_entity.pdbx_description
1 polymer ?
#
loop_
_entity_poly.entity_id
_entity_poly.type
_entity_poly.pdbx_seq_one_letter_code
_entity_poly.pdbx_strand_id
1 'polypeptide(L)'
;MNCEKSTLFCDDERDHSSTDPTMLEAEKVNPGSQEGQPRWIHAHLSFSELKAKTTTTPILRHFDPDCRATVVVYASDWAISGSLMQAYDQIYYPVMFASRTLLSNELNYRIAE
;
A
#
# COMPACT_ATOMS: atom_id res chain seq x y z
N MET A 1 -10.48 1.19 23.53
CA MET A 1 -10.97 2.39 22.82
C MET A 1 -10.87 2.14 21.33
N ASN A 2 -11.80 2.67 20.56
CA ASN A 2 -12.02 2.33 19.15
C ASN A 2 -10.78 2.64 18.32
N CYS A 3 -10.15 1.59 17.79
CA CYS A 3 -9.12 1.70 16.76
C CYS A 3 -9.85 2.06 15.46
N GLU A 4 -10.12 3.36 15.29
CA GLU A 4 -10.53 3.88 14.00
C GLU A 4 -9.40 3.55 13.02
N LYS A 5 -9.72 2.69 12.06
CA LYS A 5 -8.89 2.41 10.89
C LYS A 5 -8.46 3.74 10.29
N SER A 6 -7.24 4.18 10.61
CA SER A 6 -6.64 5.35 9.99
C SER A 6 -6.24 4.96 8.57
N THR A 7 -7.17 5.23 7.67
CA THR A 7 -7.25 5.02 6.23
C THR A 7 -6.16 5.74 5.44
N LEU A 8 -4.91 5.84 5.90
CA LEU A 8 -3.89 6.59 5.13
C LEU A 8 -3.34 5.86 3.88
N PHE A 9 -3.90 4.71 3.53
CA PHE A 9 -4.13 4.34 2.13
C PHE A 9 -5.59 4.67 1.81
N CYS A 10 -5.94 5.95 1.63
CA CYS A 10 -7.33 6.31 1.32
C CYS A 10 -7.63 5.81 -0.09
N ASP A 11 -8.62 4.94 -0.21
CA ASP A 11 -9.37 4.75 -1.45
C ASP A 11 -9.86 6.13 -1.93
N ASP A 12 -9.40 6.57 -3.11
CA ASP A 12 -9.95 7.72 -3.84
C ASP A 12 -11.33 7.28 -4.37
N GLU A 13 -12.37 7.31 -3.52
CA GLU A 13 -13.75 7.26 -3.98
C GLU A 13 -14.04 8.56 -4.74
N ARG A 14 -13.81 8.53 -6.05
CA ARG A 14 -14.25 9.58 -6.96
C ARG A 14 -15.54 9.14 -7.65
N ASP A 15 -16.65 9.60 -7.11
CA ASP A 15 -17.98 9.52 -7.73
C ASP A 15 -17.96 10.19 -9.12
N HIS A 16 -18.26 9.44 -10.19
CA HIS A 16 -18.56 9.98 -11.52
C HIS A 16 -19.81 9.29 -12.08
N SER A 17 -20.98 9.88 -11.81
CA SER A 17 -22.18 9.63 -12.59
C SER A 17 -22.14 10.46 -13.89
N SER A 18 -21.95 9.81 -15.05
CA SER A 18 -22.61 10.10 -16.35
C SER A 18 -21.98 9.31 -17.53
N THR A 19 -22.78 8.42 -18.14
CA THR A 19 -22.77 7.76 -19.49
C THR A 19 -21.99 8.45 -20.64
N ASP A 20 -21.39 7.82 -21.69
CA ASP A 20 -21.36 6.48 -22.36
C ASP A 20 -20.26 6.50 -23.50
N PRO A 21 -20.13 5.53 -24.44
CA PRO A 21 -19.37 4.27 -24.45
C PRO A 21 -18.08 4.32 -25.31
N THR A 22 -17.03 3.58 -24.93
CA THR A 22 -16.24 2.79 -25.90
C THR A 22 -15.56 1.64 -25.16
N MET A 23 -16.25 0.51 -25.15
CA MET A 23 -15.78 -0.81 -24.70
C MET A 23 -14.83 -1.41 -25.75
N LEU A 24 -13.52 -1.19 -25.62
CA LEU A 24 -12.46 -1.93 -26.32
C LEU A 24 -11.22 -1.85 -25.42
N GLU A 25 -10.68 -2.89 -24.79
CA GLU A 25 -10.86 -4.33 -24.91
C GLU A 25 -10.74 -4.92 -23.50
N ALA A 26 -11.74 -5.71 -23.09
CA ALA A 26 -11.51 -6.69 -22.05
C ALA A 26 -10.46 -7.66 -22.61
N GLU A 27 -9.22 -7.57 -22.13
CA GLU A 27 -8.24 -8.60 -22.45
C GLU A 27 -8.81 -9.90 -21.89
N LYS A 28 -9.21 -10.72 -22.85
CA LYS A 28 -9.97 -11.95 -22.73
C LYS A 28 -9.18 -12.87 -21.80
N VAL A 29 -9.60 -12.98 -20.53
CA VAL A 29 -9.18 -14.09 -19.68
C VAL A 29 -9.63 -15.35 -20.40
N ASN A 30 -8.66 -16.02 -21.02
CA ASN A 30 -8.84 -17.30 -21.65
C ASN A 30 -9.29 -18.27 -20.54
N PRO A 31 -10.47 -18.92 -20.64
CA PRO A 31 -10.94 -19.87 -19.62
C PRO A 31 -10.23 -21.22 -19.79
N GLY A 32 -8.91 -21.17 -19.92
CA GLY A 32 -8.03 -22.30 -20.13
C GLY A 32 -6.98 -22.36 -19.04
N SER A 33 -7.34 -23.02 -17.93
CA SER A 33 -6.42 -23.52 -16.89
C SER A 33 -5.76 -22.48 -15.98
N GLN A 34 -6.51 -21.96 -15.01
CA GLN A 34 -5.91 -21.56 -13.73
C GLN A 34 -6.76 -22.10 -12.58
N GLU A 35 -6.81 -23.44 -12.48
CA GLU A 35 -7.05 -24.07 -11.19
C GLU A 35 -5.75 -23.95 -10.37
N GLY A 36 -5.47 -22.71 -9.94
CA GLY A 36 -4.43 -22.43 -8.99
C GLY A 36 -4.80 -23.15 -7.69
N GLN A 37 -3.98 -24.14 -7.31
CA GLN A 37 -4.11 -24.91 -6.07
C GLN A 37 -4.72 -24.06 -4.94
N PRO A 38 -5.81 -24.50 -4.28
CA PRO A 38 -6.55 -23.68 -3.30
C PRO A 38 -5.68 -23.17 -2.15
N ARG A 39 -4.53 -23.82 -1.93
CA ARG A 39 -3.51 -23.43 -0.96
C ARG A 39 -2.92 -22.03 -1.18
N TRP A 40 -2.90 -21.50 -2.40
CA TRP A 40 -2.17 -20.27 -2.73
C TRP A 40 -3.05 -19.10 -3.15
N ILE A 41 -4.38 -19.21 -2.97
CA ILE A 41 -5.32 -18.15 -3.33
C ILE A 41 -4.94 -16.83 -2.65
N HIS A 42 -4.65 -16.85 -1.35
CA HIS A 42 -4.28 -15.64 -0.62
C HIS A 42 -2.97 -15.01 -1.13
N ALA A 43 -1.95 -15.85 -1.39
CA ALA A 43 -0.68 -15.37 -1.94
C ALA A 43 -0.84 -14.74 -3.32
N HIS A 44 -1.70 -15.32 -4.17
CA HIS A 44 -1.99 -14.78 -5.49
C HIS A 44 -2.70 -13.41 -5.41
N LEU A 45 -3.69 -13.29 -4.52
CA LEU A 45 -4.40 -12.03 -4.28
C LEU A 45 -3.46 -10.94 -3.78
N SER A 46 -2.65 -11.23 -2.76
CA SER A 46 -1.68 -10.26 -2.21
C SER A 46 -0.62 -9.85 -3.24
N PHE A 47 -0.16 -10.76 -4.10
CA PHE A 47 0.79 -10.43 -5.14
C PHE A 47 0.20 -9.55 -6.24
N SER A 48 -1.06 -9.79 -6.62
CA SER A 48 -1.78 -8.93 -7.56
C SER A 48 -2.03 -7.54 -6.99
N GLU A 49 -2.37 -7.44 -5.70
CA GLU A 49 -2.48 -6.16 -5.00
C GLU A 49 -1.13 -5.43 -4.95
N LEU A 50 -0.04 -6.13 -4.67
CA LEU A 50 1.30 -5.56 -4.69
C LEU A 50 1.68 -5.01 -6.07
N LYS A 51 1.35 -5.71 -7.15
CA LYS A 51 1.55 -5.23 -8.52
C LYS A 51 0.78 -3.94 -8.78
N ALA A 52 -0.51 -3.92 -8.46
CA ALA A 52 -1.35 -2.73 -8.65
C ALA A 52 -0.81 -1.53 -7.86
N LYS A 53 -0.37 -1.75 -6.61
CA LYS A 53 0.26 -0.71 -5.79
C LYS A 53 1.58 -0.25 -6.40
N THR A 54 2.41 -1.16 -6.91
CA THR A 54 3.70 -0.80 -7.53
C THR A 54 3.50 0.08 -8.78
N THR A 55 2.46 -0.17 -9.57
CA THR A 55 2.14 0.64 -10.76
C THR A 55 1.47 1.98 -10.45
N THR A 56 0.84 2.12 -9.28
CA THR A 56 0.09 3.33 -8.88
C THR A 56 0.82 4.22 -7.88
N THR A 57 1.88 3.71 -7.25
CA THR A 57 2.66 4.47 -6.25
C THR A 57 3.34 5.68 -6.93
N PRO A 58 3.22 6.89 -6.36
CA PRO A 58 3.90 8.07 -6.89
C PRO A 58 5.43 7.88 -6.86
N ILE A 59 6.11 8.47 -7.85
CA ILE A 59 7.58 8.47 -7.93
C ILE A 59 8.15 9.04 -6.62
N LEU A 60 9.07 8.30 -6.00
CA LEU A 60 9.78 8.76 -4.81
C LEU A 60 10.53 10.05 -5.15
N ARG A 61 10.35 11.10 -4.35
CA ARG A 61 11.11 12.33 -4.52
C ARG A 61 12.51 12.19 -3.92
N HIS A 62 13.45 12.98 -4.45
CA HIS A 62 14.75 13.15 -3.82
C HIS A 62 14.60 13.85 -2.47
N PHE A 63 15.41 13.40 -1.50
CA PHE A 63 15.46 14.03 -0.20
C PHE A 63 16.00 15.46 -0.31
N ASP A 64 15.29 16.40 0.30
CA ASP A 64 15.70 17.79 0.40
C ASP A 64 16.02 18.16 1.86
N PRO A 65 17.27 18.48 2.23
CA PRO A 65 17.63 18.79 3.61
C PRO A 65 16.94 20.04 4.16
N ASP A 66 16.45 20.95 3.31
CA ASP A 66 15.79 22.18 3.72
C ASP A 66 14.29 21.97 3.99
N CYS A 67 13.74 20.83 3.56
CA CYS A 67 12.34 20.46 3.78
C CYS A 67 12.16 19.60 5.04
N ARG A 68 11.08 19.86 5.79
CA ARG A 68 10.75 19.06 6.98
C ARG A 68 10.44 17.61 6.61
N ALA A 69 11.19 16.69 7.20
CA ALA A 69 10.94 15.26 7.14
C ALA A 69 9.94 14.80 8.22
N THR A 70 9.03 13.92 7.83
CA THR A 70 8.06 13.25 8.71
C THR A 70 8.14 11.75 8.46
N VAL A 71 8.25 10.96 9.52
CA VAL A 71 8.24 9.49 9.42
C VAL A 71 6.87 8.99 9.83
N VAL A 72 6.22 8.25 8.93
CA VAL A 72 4.98 7.51 9.21
C VAL A 72 5.34 6.06 9.44
N VAL A 73 4.98 5.50 10.59
CA VAL A 73 5.30 4.13 10.97
C VAL A 73 4.02 3.30 11.05
N TYR A 74 4.07 2.09 10.54
CA TYR A 74 3.04 1.08 10.67
C TYR A 74 3.63 -0.19 11.28
N ALA A 75 2.88 -0.83 12.17
CA ALA A 75 3.27 -2.08 12.79
C ALA A 75 2.12 -3.08 12.69
N SER A 76 2.46 -4.33 12.39
CA SER A 76 1.59 -5.48 12.50
C SER A 76 2.21 -6.49 13.46
N ASP A 77 1.50 -7.59 13.72
CA ASP A 77 1.97 -8.67 14.58
C ASP A 77 3.32 -9.26 14.16
N TRP A 78 3.73 -9.10 12.89
CA TRP A 78 4.91 -9.79 12.33
C TRP A 78 5.94 -8.86 11.68
N ALA A 79 5.58 -7.61 11.43
CA ALA A 79 6.43 -6.70 10.69
C ALA A 79 6.22 -5.26 11.12
N ILE A 80 7.29 -4.48 10.98
CA ILE A 80 7.23 -3.03 11.07
C ILE A 80 7.63 -2.45 9.72
N SER A 81 6.93 -1.39 9.32
CA SER A 81 7.22 -0.62 8.13
C SER A 81 7.15 0.86 8.44
N GLY A 82 7.87 1.64 7.64
CA GLY A 82 7.87 3.09 7.75
C GLY A 82 8.07 3.74 6.40
N SER A 83 7.52 4.94 6.27
CA SER A 83 7.74 5.82 5.14
C SER A 83 8.33 7.13 5.61
N LEU A 84 9.39 7.58 4.94
CA LEU A 84 9.92 8.92 5.06
C LEU A 84 9.19 9.81 4.07
N MET A 85 8.47 10.80 4.58
CA MET A 85 7.67 11.77 3.82
C MET A 85 8.26 13.17 3.99
N GLN A 86 8.21 13.99 2.95
CA GLN A 86 8.56 15.42 3.03
C GLN A 86 7.44 16.28 2.46
N ALA A 87 7.19 17.42 3.10
CA ALA A 87 6.19 18.37 2.65
C ALA A 87 6.77 19.27 1.54
N TYR A 88 6.14 19.26 0.37
CA TYR A 88 6.41 20.16 -0.75
C TYR A 88 5.10 20.82 -1.16
N ASP A 89 5.06 22.15 -1.21
CA ASP A 89 3.84 22.90 -1.59
C ASP A 89 2.57 22.44 -0.85
N GLN A 90 2.71 22.16 0.46
CA GLN A 90 1.68 21.62 1.36
C GLN A 90 1.23 20.17 1.09
N ILE A 91 1.85 19.47 0.13
CA ILE A 91 1.61 18.06 -0.18
C ILE A 91 2.76 17.21 0.35
N TYR A 92 2.45 16.11 1.04
CA TYR A 92 3.48 15.17 1.50
C TYR A 92 3.82 14.18 0.39
N TYR A 93 5.08 14.16 -0.02
CA TYR A 93 5.60 13.19 -0.98
C TYR A 93 6.49 12.15 -0.28
N PRO A 94 6.36 10.86 -0.65
CA PRO A 94 7.26 9.83 -0.14
C PRO A 94 8.65 9.98 -0.75
N VAL A 95 9.66 9.85 0.10
CA VAL A 95 11.09 9.87 -0.24
C VAL A 95 11.67 8.47 -0.17
N MET A 96 11.27 7.68 0.84
CA MET A 96 11.78 6.33 1.05
C MET A 96 10.76 5.48 1.82
N PHE A 97 10.72 4.18 1.50
CA PHE A 97 10.05 3.17 2.29
C PHE A 97 11.08 2.20 2.87
N ALA A 98 10.89 1.82 4.13
CA ALA A 98 11.67 0.77 4.77
C ALA A 98 10.73 -0.17 5.51
N SER A 99 11.03 -1.47 5.49
CA SER A 99 10.28 -2.44 6.28
C SER A 99 11.19 -3.59 6.69
N ARG A 100 10.84 -4.24 7.79
CA ARG A 100 11.47 -5.48 8.22
C ARG A 100 10.49 -6.33 9.01
N THR A 101 10.69 -7.64 8.96
CA THR A 101 9.99 -8.58 9.83
C THR A 101 10.55 -8.49 11.24
N LEU A 102 9.68 -8.62 12.24
CA LEU A 102 10.06 -8.65 13.65
C LEU A 102 10.86 -9.92 13.97
N LEU A 103 11.86 -9.77 14.82
CA LEU A 103 12.61 -10.90 15.36
C LEU A 103 11.80 -11.61 16.44
N SER A 104 12.08 -12.89 16.69
CA SER A 104 11.31 -13.71 17.64
C SER A 104 11.27 -13.13 19.07
N ASN A 105 12.31 -12.41 19.49
CA ASN A 105 12.33 -11.70 20.75
C ASN A 105 11.48 -10.42 20.72
N GLU A 106 11.44 -9.71 19.59
CA GLU A 106 10.66 -8.48 19.38
C GLU A 106 9.14 -8.75 19.30
N LEU A 107 8.72 -9.94 18.86
CA LEU A 107 7.31 -10.36 18.83
C LEU A 107 6.64 -10.39 20.23
N ASN A 108 7.42 -10.45 21.31
CA ASN A 108 6.90 -10.52 22.67
C ASN A 108 6.66 -9.13 23.29
N TYR A 109 7.01 -8.05 22.59
CA TYR A 109 6.75 -6.71 23.11
C TYR A 109 5.25 -6.43 23.15
N ARG A 110 4.82 -5.83 24.25
CA ARG A 110 3.44 -5.34 24.37
C ARG A 110 3.28 -4.09 23.51
N ILE A 111 2.11 -3.96 22.91
CA ILE A 111 1.69 -2.75 22.21
C ILE A 111 1.62 -1.63 23.26
N ALA A 112 2.34 -0.53 23.03
CA ALA A 112 2.25 0.67 23.82
C ALA A 112 1.13 1.57 23.25
N GLU A 113 0.18 1.97 24.10
CA GLU A 113 -0.88 2.94 23.80
C GLU A 113 -0.42 4.38 24.04
#